data_AF-A0A2R9SMI9-F1
#
_entry.id   AF-A0A2R9SMI9-F1
#
_cell.length_a   1.000
_cell.length_b   1.000
_cell.length_c   1.000
_cell.angle_alpha   90.00
_cell.angle_beta   90.00
_cell.angle_gamma   90.00
#
_symmetry.space_group_name_H-M   'P 1'
#
loop_
_entity.id
_entity.type
_entity.pdbx_description
1 polymer ?
#
loop_
_entity_poly.entity_id
_entity_poly.type
_entity_poly.pdbx_seq_one_letter_code
_entity_poly.pdbx_strand_id
1 'polypeptide(L)'
;MRILQPLSRSGIYYRWTTAAVAAVTAACCMCGPVFASASIAINKADESVESIDAAAIFADRKSLYDQVATVTQIPWYRLAAIDQYERTLTRVHPKDRKHPERTIGIFIPPTRWTGPLNPNQEDVDPMSISVFSGIGLDGDGDGKADPNNNIDLLYTVATRLSPYGHAADDFSIGLWSYYQNTRAVQRVMQYAKLYETFGKLDLFDHAFPLPVQSDYSYRSTFGMGRNWGGRRVHEGTDLFAHYGVPVRSTCYGVVEIKGWNKYGGWRIGIRDLNNHYHYYAHLQGFDKGISLGDVVTPGQTLGWVGSSGYGKPGTQGKFPPHLHYGIYRDTGLTEWAFDPYPLLKHWEAEERRTKKKTRS
;
A
#
# COMPACT_ATOMS: atom_id res chain seq x y z
N MET A 1 47.42 8.13 17.35
CA MET A 1 48.31 7.01 17.72
C MET A 1 47.91 5.81 16.87
N ARG A 2 48.78 5.41 15.92
CA ARG A 2 48.85 4.18 15.07
C ARG A 2 47.54 3.69 14.43
N ILE A 3 47.30 3.90 13.12
CA ILE A 3 47.89 3.21 11.94
C ILE A 3 47.81 1.69 12.06
N LEU A 4 47.13 1.02 11.10
CA LEU A 4 47.61 -0.17 10.39
C LEU A 4 46.66 -0.55 9.24
N GLN A 5 47.15 -0.43 8.00
CA GLN A 5 46.74 -1.24 6.84
C GLN A 5 47.52 -2.57 6.85
N PRO A 6 47.04 -3.59 6.12
CA PRO A 6 47.91 -4.33 5.19
C PRO A 6 47.21 -4.51 3.81
N LEU A 7 47.83 -4.14 2.70
CA LEU A 7 48.87 -4.82 1.88
C LEU A 7 48.31 -5.72 0.76
N SER A 8 48.62 -5.25 -0.45
CA SER A 8 48.60 -5.88 -1.77
C SER A 8 49.20 -7.29 -1.82
N ARG A 9 48.62 -8.15 -2.69
CA ARG A 9 49.36 -9.21 -3.38
C ARG A 9 48.99 -9.24 -4.86
N SER A 10 50.04 -9.21 -5.67
CA SER A 10 50.11 -9.31 -7.12
C SER A 10 50.24 -10.76 -7.60
N GLY A 11 49.66 -11.04 -8.78
CA GLY A 11 50.17 -11.97 -9.78
C GLY A 11 49.66 -13.42 -9.73
N ILE A 12 49.06 -13.90 -10.83
CA ILE A 12 49.73 -14.72 -11.87
C ILE A 12 48.69 -15.11 -12.93
N TYR A 13 49.12 -14.98 -14.19
CA TYR A 13 48.40 -15.31 -15.42
C TYR A 13 48.26 -16.82 -15.63
N TYR A 14 47.15 -17.27 -16.21
CA TYR A 14 47.12 -18.45 -17.08
C TYR A 14 46.31 -18.15 -18.35
N ARG A 15 47.02 -18.19 -19.49
CA ARG A 15 46.45 -18.20 -20.84
C ARG A 15 45.91 -19.59 -21.13
N TRP A 16 44.70 -19.69 -21.67
CA TRP A 16 44.27 -20.83 -22.46
C TRP A 16 43.95 -20.34 -23.87
N THR A 17 44.81 -20.70 -24.80
CA THR A 17 44.60 -20.62 -26.24
C THR A 17 44.06 -21.95 -26.72
N THR A 18 42.87 -21.96 -27.32
CA THR A 18 42.52 -22.93 -28.37
C THR A 18 41.74 -22.21 -29.44
N ALA A 19 42.18 -22.43 -30.67
CA ALA A 19 41.66 -21.88 -31.91
C ALA A 19 40.80 -22.94 -32.63
N ALA A 20 40.13 -22.46 -33.69
CA ALA A 20 39.50 -23.20 -34.79
C ALA A 20 38.05 -23.66 -34.51
N VAL A 21 37.08 -23.65 -35.44
CA VAL A 21 37.07 -23.64 -36.91
C VAL A 21 35.81 -22.89 -37.39
N ALA A 22 35.88 -22.36 -38.62
CA ALA A 22 34.87 -21.58 -39.31
C ALA A 22 33.68 -22.37 -39.90
N ALA A 23 32.56 -21.64 -39.97
CA ALA A 23 31.59 -21.53 -41.07
C ALA A 23 30.97 -22.77 -41.71
N VAL A 24 29.64 -22.92 -41.57
CA VAL A 24 28.74 -23.45 -42.63
C VAL A 24 27.35 -22.77 -42.54
N THR A 25 26.95 -22.22 -43.70
CA THR A 25 25.60 -21.92 -44.24
C THR A 25 24.69 -20.84 -43.65
N ALA A 26 24.47 -19.84 -44.51
CA ALA A 26 23.32 -18.95 -44.58
C ALA A 26 22.09 -19.63 -45.20
N ALA A 27 20.91 -19.41 -44.60
CA ALA A 27 19.62 -19.19 -45.28
C ALA A 27 18.51 -19.08 -44.22
N CYS A 28 17.89 -17.91 -44.08
CA CYS A 28 16.43 -17.75 -44.16
C CYS A 28 15.96 -16.39 -43.60
N CYS A 29 15.14 -15.74 -44.44
CA CYS A 29 13.99 -14.92 -44.09
C CYS A 29 14.23 -13.58 -43.39
N MET A 30 14.19 -12.53 -44.21
CA MET A 30 13.85 -11.19 -43.78
C MET A 30 12.44 -11.18 -43.17
N CYS A 31 12.34 -10.98 -41.87
CA CYS A 31 11.13 -10.48 -41.21
C CYS A 31 11.48 -9.10 -40.64
N GLY A 32 10.80 -8.05 -41.13
CA GLY A 32 10.96 -6.69 -40.62
C GLY A 32 10.48 -6.56 -39.17
N PRO A 33 10.98 -5.59 -38.39
CA PRO A 33 10.52 -5.39 -37.03
C PRO A 33 9.18 -4.63 -37.07
N VAL A 34 8.08 -5.36 -36.84
CA VAL A 34 6.83 -4.73 -36.38
C VAL A 34 7.02 -4.39 -34.91
N PHE A 35 7.33 -3.13 -34.61
CA PHE A 35 7.22 -2.58 -33.27
C PHE A 35 5.72 -2.48 -32.92
N ALA A 36 5.20 -3.51 -32.25
CA ALA A 36 3.89 -3.44 -31.61
C ALA A 36 4.02 -2.63 -30.31
N SER A 37 3.77 -1.33 -30.37
CA SER A 37 3.51 -0.51 -29.19
C SER A 37 2.12 -0.86 -28.64
N ALA A 38 2.06 -1.81 -27.69
CA ALA A 38 0.85 -2.06 -26.93
C ALA A 38 0.58 -0.85 -26.01
N SER A 39 -0.17 0.11 -26.51
CA SER A 39 -0.77 1.17 -25.71
C SER A 39 -2.01 0.58 -25.04
N ILE A 40 -1.95 0.35 -23.73
CA ILE A 40 -3.15 0.05 -22.93
C ILE A 40 -3.96 1.35 -22.89
N ALA A 41 -4.95 1.44 -23.78
CA ALA A 41 -5.95 2.48 -23.74
C ALA A 41 -6.86 2.23 -22.53
N ILE A 42 -6.71 3.06 -21.50
CA ILE A 42 -7.67 3.12 -20.40
C ILE A 42 -8.92 3.81 -20.96
N ASN A 43 -9.96 3.02 -21.22
CA ASN A 43 -11.23 3.52 -21.72
C ASN A 43 -11.94 4.34 -20.64
N LYS A 44 -12.45 5.50 -21.06
CA LYS A 44 -12.98 6.60 -20.27
C LYS A 44 -14.51 6.52 -20.09
N ALA A 45 -15.05 5.32 -19.97
CA ALA A 45 -16.49 5.09 -19.97
C ALA A 45 -16.89 4.07 -18.89
N ASP A 46 -16.62 4.36 -17.61
CA ASP A 46 -17.18 3.54 -16.52
C ASP A 46 -17.32 4.24 -15.15
N GLU A 47 -17.06 5.55 -15.03
CA GLU A 47 -17.11 6.20 -13.70
C GLU A 47 -18.52 6.23 -13.07
N SER A 48 -19.61 6.17 -13.86
CA SER A 48 -20.98 6.21 -13.31
C SER A 48 -21.56 4.82 -12.97
N VAL A 49 -21.11 3.76 -13.64
CA VAL A 49 -21.63 2.40 -13.42
C VAL A 49 -20.80 1.67 -12.35
N GLU A 50 -19.48 1.87 -12.31
CA GLU A 50 -18.63 1.41 -11.18
C GLU A 50 -19.07 2.02 -9.84
N SER A 51 -19.54 3.27 -9.82
CA SER A 51 -19.92 3.97 -8.57
C SER A 51 -21.15 3.37 -7.87
N ILE A 52 -22.12 2.83 -8.63
CA ILE A 52 -23.33 2.21 -8.09
C ILE A 52 -23.00 0.82 -7.53
N ASP A 53 -22.13 0.07 -8.22
CA ASP A 53 -21.68 -1.25 -7.78
C ASP A 53 -20.78 -1.16 -6.53
N ALA A 54 -19.85 -0.22 -6.49
CA ALA A 54 -18.99 -0.01 -5.32
C ALA A 54 -19.79 0.35 -4.06
N ALA A 55 -20.80 1.22 -4.17
CA ALA A 55 -21.66 1.59 -3.06
C ALA A 55 -22.46 0.40 -2.52
N ALA A 56 -23.00 -0.45 -3.41
CA ALA A 56 -23.69 -1.68 -3.04
C ALA A 56 -22.75 -2.65 -2.31
N ILE A 57 -21.55 -2.86 -2.86
CA ILE A 57 -20.52 -3.71 -2.25
C ILE A 57 -20.14 -3.22 -0.85
N PHE A 58 -20.01 -1.91 -0.63
CA PHE A 58 -19.73 -1.36 0.70
C PHE A 58 -20.91 -1.52 1.66
N ALA A 59 -22.15 -1.37 1.19
CA ALA A 59 -23.34 -1.62 2.01
C ALA A 59 -23.40 -3.09 2.47
N ASP A 60 -23.16 -4.04 1.56
CA ASP A 60 -23.14 -5.47 1.86
C ASP A 60 -22.06 -5.82 2.88
N ARG A 61 -20.85 -5.29 2.70
CA ARG A 61 -19.74 -5.46 3.66
C ARG A 61 -20.11 -4.89 5.02
N LYS A 62 -20.69 -3.70 5.07
CA LYS A 62 -21.06 -3.06 6.33
C LYS A 62 -22.11 -3.88 7.08
N SER A 63 -23.12 -4.38 6.37
CA SER A 63 -24.14 -5.27 6.92
C SER A 63 -23.52 -6.53 7.56
N LEU A 64 -22.61 -7.19 6.83
CA LEU A 64 -21.87 -8.35 7.32
C LEU A 64 -21.03 -8.03 8.58
N TYR A 65 -20.32 -6.90 8.58
CA TYR A 65 -19.53 -6.48 9.74
C TYR A 65 -20.41 -6.19 10.96
N ASP A 66 -21.59 -5.59 10.77
CA ASP A 66 -22.52 -5.29 11.87
C ASP A 66 -23.15 -6.57 12.46
N GLN A 67 -23.47 -7.54 11.61
CA GLN A 67 -23.95 -8.85 12.04
C GLN A 67 -22.92 -9.54 12.94
N VAL A 68 -21.67 -9.67 12.47
CA VAL A 68 -20.62 -10.33 13.25
C VAL A 68 -20.21 -9.50 14.47
N ALA A 69 -20.22 -8.18 14.38
CA ALA A 69 -19.96 -7.29 15.52
C ALA A 69 -20.97 -7.51 16.66
N THR A 70 -22.24 -7.75 16.32
CA THR A 70 -23.31 -7.98 17.31
C THR A 70 -23.06 -9.25 18.11
N VAL A 71 -22.63 -10.34 17.44
CA VAL A 71 -22.41 -11.63 18.11
C VAL A 71 -21.07 -11.66 18.84
N THR A 72 -20.02 -11.09 18.25
CA THR A 72 -18.65 -11.17 18.78
C THR A 72 -18.27 -10.03 19.71
N GLN A 73 -19.09 -8.97 19.78
CA GLN A 73 -18.83 -7.72 20.50
C GLN A 73 -17.56 -6.98 20.03
N ILE A 74 -17.00 -7.37 18.88
CA ILE A 74 -15.90 -6.65 18.22
C ILE A 74 -16.51 -5.56 17.32
N PRO A 75 -16.18 -4.27 17.51
CA PRO A 75 -16.72 -3.19 16.70
C PRO A 75 -16.50 -3.39 15.19
N TRP A 76 -17.49 -3.03 14.37
CA TRP A 76 -17.49 -3.22 12.92
C TRP A 76 -16.23 -2.65 12.24
N TYR A 77 -15.70 -1.53 12.72
CA TYR A 77 -14.55 -0.84 12.12
C TYR A 77 -13.25 -1.65 12.27
N ARG A 78 -13.14 -2.51 13.30
CA ARG A 78 -12.03 -3.45 13.49
C ARG A 78 -12.14 -4.65 12.56
N LEU A 79 -13.36 -5.16 12.37
CA LEU A 79 -13.65 -6.22 11.42
C LEU A 79 -13.37 -5.76 9.98
N ALA A 80 -13.82 -4.56 9.63
CA ALA A 80 -13.53 -3.90 8.36
C ALA A 80 -12.02 -3.71 8.13
N ALA A 81 -11.28 -3.35 9.18
CA ALA A 81 -9.83 -3.18 9.10
C ALA A 81 -9.07 -4.48 8.81
N ILE A 82 -9.47 -5.58 9.45
CA ILE A 82 -8.95 -6.93 9.17
C ILE A 82 -9.24 -7.30 7.73
N ASP A 83 -10.49 -7.16 7.29
CA ASP A 83 -10.88 -7.48 5.92
C ASP A 83 -10.08 -6.68 4.90
N GLN A 84 -9.97 -5.37 5.10
CA GLN A 84 -9.21 -4.49 4.22
C GLN A 84 -7.73 -4.87 4.18
N TYR A 85 -7.13 -5.22 5.32
CA TYR A 85 -5.75 -5.70 5.36
C TYR A 85 -5.57 -6.99 4.55
N GLU A 86 -6.45 -7.97 4.70
CA GLU A 86 -6.40 -9.23 3.96
C GLU A 86 -6.55 -9.02 2.44
N ARG A 87 -7.37 -8.05 1.99
CA ARG A 87 -7.43 -7.64 0.58
C ARG A 87 -6.10 -7.13 0.06
N THR A 88 -5.39 -6.34 0.86
CA THR A 88 -4.08 -5.82 0.46
C THR A 88 -3.07 -6.95 0.27
N LEU A 89 -3.11 -7.98 1.13
CA LEU A 89 -2.28 -9.17 0.99
C LEU A 89 -2.64 -9.99 -0.25
N THR A 90 -3.92 -10.20 -0.53
CA THR A 90 -4.38 -10.94 -1.73
C THR A 90 -3.98 -10.22 -3.02
N ARG A 91 -4.05 -8.88 -3.05
CA ARG A 91 -3.61 -8.08 -4.21
C ARG A 91 -2.10 -8.23 -4.49
N VAL A 92 -1.29 -8.39 -3.44
CA VAL A 92 0.16 -8.57 -3.58
C VAL A 92 0.51 -10.03 -3.92
N HIS A 93 -0.20 -11.00 -3.34
CA HIS A 93 0.07 -12.43 -3.47
C HIS A 93 -1.11 -13.19 -4.11
N PRO A 94 -1.58 -12.83 -5.32
CA PRO A 94 -2.81 -13.40 -5.90
C PRO A 94 -2.69 -14.88 -6.27
N LYS A 95 -1.46 -15.38 -6.50
CA LYS A 95 -1.22 -16.78 -6.83
C LYS A 95 -1.35 -17.71 -5.63
N ASP A 96 -0.94 -17.23 -4.45
CA ASP A 96 -0.89 -18.01 -3.21
C ASP A 96 -2.20 -17.88 -2.40
N ARG A 97 -3.00 -16.84 -2.70
CA ARG A 97 -4.22 -16.49 -1.98
C ARG A 97 -5.45 -16.56 -2.89
N LYS A 98 -5.58 -17.66 -3.63
CA LYS A 98 -6.72 -17.89 -4.53
C LYS A 98 -7.96 -18.25 -3.73
N HIS A 99 -9.07 -17.62 -4.07
CA HIS A 99 -10.39 -17.92 -3.52
C HIS A 99 -11.46 -17.48 -4.55
N PRO A 100 -12.69 -18.00 -4.49
CA PRO A 100 -13.78 -17.52 -5.34
C PRO A 100 -14.08 -16.03 -5.10
N GLU A 101 -14.77 -15.41 -6.06
CA GLU A 101 -15.28 -14.05 -5.87
C GLU A 101 -16.29 -14.04 -4.72
N ARG A 102 -16.06 -13.13 -3.78
CA ARG A 102 -16.84 -13.02 -2.56
C ARG A 102 -16.73 -11.61 -2.00
N THR A 103 -17.66 -11.27 -1.12
CA THR A 103 -17.82 -9.91 -0.60
C THR A 103 -16.65 -9.48 0.27
N ILE A 104 -15.97 -10.40 0.97
CA ILE A 104 -14.80 -10.14 1.84
C ILE A 104 -13.46 -10.67 1.27
N GLY A 105 -12.34 -10.04 1.59
CA GLY A 105 -10.98 -10.44 1.21
C GLY A 105 -10.25 -11.35 2.20
N ILE A 106 -10.86 -11.72 3.33
CA ILE A 106 -10.25 -12.60 4.35
C ILE A 106 -9.88 -13.95 3.78
N PHE A 107 -8.59 -14.28 3.72
CA PHE A 107 -8.12 -15.57 3.23
C PHE A 107 -7.45 -16.36 4.35
N ILE A 108 -7.94 -17.58 4.58
CA ILE A 108 -7.38 -18.54 5.52
C ILE A 108 -6.93 -19.76 4.72
N PRO A 109 -5.65 -20.16 4.78
CA PRO A 109 -5.18 -21.35 4.08
C PRO A 109 -5.98 -22.59 4.49
N PRO A 110 -6.29 -23.52 3.57
CA PRO A 110 -7.03 -24.74 3.89
C PRO A 110 -6.42 -25.51 5.08
N THR A 111 -5.09 -25.62 5.12
CA THR A 111 -4.35 -26.31 6.19
C THR A 111 -4.50 -25.65 7.56
N ARG A 112 -4.83 -24.36 7.61
CA ARG A 112 -5.17 -23.64 8.84
C ARG A 112 -6.66 -23.76 9.15
N TRP A 113 -7.52 -23.70 8.13
CA TRP A 113 -8.97 -23.81 8.28
C TRP A 113 -9.39 -25.19 8.80
N THR A 114 -9.02 -26.26 8.10
CA THR A 114 -9.42 -27.65 8.43
C THR A 114 -8.49 -28.34 9.42
N GLY A 115 -7.25 -27.85 9.53
CA GLY A 115 -6.22 -28.40 10.41
C GLY A 115 -5.07 -29.05 9.62
N PRO A 116 -3.80 -28.94 10.10
CA PRO A 116 -2.64 -29.39 9.34
C PRO A 116 -2.60 -30.90 9.05
N LEU A 117 -3.27 -31.69 9.89
CA LEU A 117 -3.31 -33.16 9.79
C LEU A 117 -4.65 -33.68 9.26
N ASN A 118 -5.58 -32.81 8.86
CA ASN A 118 -6.85 -33.24 8.29
C ASN A 118 -6.62 -33.85 6.91
N PRO A 119 -6.99 -35.13 6.67
CA PRO A 119 -6.84 -35.76 5.37
C PRO A 119 -7.72 -35.12 4.29
N ASN A 120 -8.80 -34.44 4.68
CA ASN A 120 -9.67 -33.68 3.80
C ASN A 120 -9.47 -32.17 4.00
N GLN A 121 -8.85 -31.49 3.03
CA GLN A 121 -8.62 -30.05 3.10
C GLN A 121 -9.83 -29.22 2.63
N GLU A 122 -10.89 -29.89 2.19
CA GLU A 122 -12.19 -29.30 1.81
C GLU A 122 -13.28 -29.67 2.85
N ASP A 123 -12.86 -30.11 4.04
CA ASP A 123 -13.77 -30.44 5.13
C ASP A 123 -14.56 -29.20 5.57
N VAL A 124 -15.87 -29.38 5.71
CA VAL A 124 -16.82 -28.35 6.16
C VAL A 124 -17.53 -28.75 7.44
N ASP A 125 -17.28 -29.94 7.99
CA ASP A 125 -17.89 -30.38 9.25
C ASP A 125 -17.13 -29.75 10.44
N PRO A 126 -17.77 -28.88 11.24
CA PRO A 126 -17.07 -28.17 12.31
C PRO A 126 -16.46 -29.09 13.36
N MET A 127 -17.08 -30.23 13.63
CA MET A 127 -16.59 -31.20 14.63
C MET A 127 -15.32 -31.88 14.12
N SER A 128 -15.33 -32.39 12.89
CA SER A 128 -14.17 -32.97 12.22
C SER A 128 -13.01 -31.98 12.14
N ILE A 129 -13.27 -30.75 11.69
CA ILE A 129 -12.28 -29.67 11.67
C ILE A 129 -11.64 -29.46 13.04
N SER A 130 -12.43 -29.43 14.11
CA SER A 130 -11.93 -29.23 15.47
C SER A 130 -11.00 -30.36 15.94
N VAL A 131 -11.27 -31.61 15.55
CA VAL A 131 -10.44 -32.79 15.89
C VAL A 131 -9.02 -32.63 15.33
N PHE A 132 -8.88 -32.03 14.15
CA PHE A 132 -7.59 -31.78 13.51
C PHE A 132 -6.95 -30.43 13.89
N SER A 133 -7.47 -29.77 14.94
CA SER A 133 -7.03 -28.43 15.36
C SER A 133 -7.18 -27.36 14.27
N GLY A 134 -8.11 -27.56 13.33
CA GLY A 134 -8.51 -26.54 12.38
C GLY A 134 -9.24 -25.40 13.07
N ILE A 135 -9.17 -24.21 12.48
CA ILE A 135 -9.78 -23.02 13.06
C ILE A 135 -11.21 -22.73 12.61
N GLY A 136 -11.68 -23.36 11.52
CA GLY A 136 -12.97 -23.09 10.89
C GLY A 136 -14.15 -23.27 11.84
N LEU A 137 -15.09 -22.32 11.79
CA LEU A 137 -16.32 -22.32 12.59
C LEU A 137 -17.52 -22.01 11.69
N ASP A 138 -18.65 -22.62 12.01
CA ASP A 138 -19.97 -22.31 11.47
C ASP A 138 -20.46 -20.99 12.09
N GLY A 139 -20.49 -19.94 11.30
CA GLY A 139 -20.82 -18.58 11.74
C GLY A 139 -22.27 -18.19 11.47
N ASP A 140 -22.93 -18.80 10.49
CA ASP A 140 -24.33 -18.53 10.14
C ASP A 140 -25.33 -19.55 10.69
N GLY A 141 -24.84 -20.66 11.24
CA GLY A 141 -25.60 -21.71 11.91
C GLY A 141 -26.22 -22.73 10.96
N ASP A 142 -25.72 -22.86 9.73
CA ASP A 142 -26.22 -23.82 8.73
C ASP A 142 -25.71 -25.26 8.93
N GLY A 143 -24.84 -25.46 9.92
CA GLY A 143 -24.20 -26.73 10.25
C GLY A 143 -22.87 -26.97 9.54
N LYS A 144 -22.36 -26.00 8.76
CA LYS A 144 -21.11 -26.10 8.01
C LYS A 144 -20.16 -24.96 8.37
N ALA A 145 -18.88 -25.26 8.40
CA ALA A 145 -17.82 -24.26 8.42
C ALA A 145 -17.22 -24.16 7.01
N ASP A 146 -17.86 -23.39 6.13
CA ASP A 146 -17.44 -23.21 4.74
C ASP A 146 -16.45 -22.03 4.59
N PRO A 147 -15.19 -22.27 4.17
CA PRO A 147 -14.21 -21.19 3.95
C PRO A 147 -14.55 -20.29 2.75
N ASN A 148 -15.63 -20.54 2.02
CA ASN A 148 -16.17 -19.69 0.96
C ASN A 148 -17.39 -18.88 1.41
N ASN A 149 -17.96 -19.18 2.58
CA ASN A 149 -19.02 -18.39 3.19
C ASN A 149 -18.42 -17.16 3.89
N ASN A 150 -18.94 -15.97 3.58
CA ASN A 150 -18.42 -14.71 4.12
C ASN A 150 -18.64 -14.59 5.64
N ILE A 151 -19.76 -15.12 6.16
CA ILE A 151 -20.08 -15.08 7.59
C ILE A 151 -19.14 -16.00 8.35
N ASP A 152 -18.98 -17.26 7.91
CA ASP A 152 -18.09 -18.24 8.55
C ASP A 152 -16.65 -17.74 8.65
N LEU A 153 -16.12 -17.19 7.56
CA LEU A 153 -14.78 -16.62 7.53
C LEU A 153 -14.61 -15.49 8.54
N LEU A 154 -15.51 -14.51 8.49
CA LEU A 154 -15.40 -13.32 9.34
C LEU A 154 -15.62 -13.67 10.81
N TYR A 155 -16.63 -14.51 11.09
CA TYR A 155 -16.93 -15.02 12.42
C TYR A 155 -15.77 -15.85 12.99
N THR A 156 -15.16 -16.71 12.17
CA THR A 156 -13.98 -17.49 12.54
C THR A 156 -12.84 -16.57 12.96
N VAL A 157 -12.49 -15.56 12.15
CA VAL A 157 -11.41 -14.63 12.51
C VAL A 157 -11.76 -13.84 13.77
N ALA A 158 -12.96 -13.29 13.85
CA ALA A 158 -13.42 -12.50 15.00
C ALA A 158 -13.38 -13.31 16.31
N THR A 159 -13.86 -14.55 16.29
CA THR A 159 -13.86 -15.45 17.47
C THR A 159 -12.46 -15.79 17.95
N ARG A 160 -11.45 -15.82 17.06
CA ARG A 160 -10.05 -16.02 17.46
C ARG A 160 -9.46 -14.82 18.19
N LEU A 161 -10.08 -13.65 18.09
CA LEU A 161 -9.66 -12.43 18.76
C LEU A 161 -10.38 -12.22 20.10
N SER A 162 -11.58 -12.78 20.27
CA SER A 162 -12.41 -12.63 21.47
C SER A 162 -11.74 -12.97 22.81
N PRO A 163 -10.86 -13.99 22.93
CA PRO A 163 -10.26 -14.35 24.23
C PRO A 163 -9.40 -13.25 24.86
N TYR A 164 -8.94 -12.28 24.08
CA TYR A 164 -8.05 -11.23 24.55
C TYR A 164 -8.79 -10.04 25.17
N GLY A 165 -10.08 -9.87 24.84
CA GLY A 165 -10.90 -8.73 25.26
C GLY A 165 -11.20 -7.75 24.12
N HIS A 166 -11.98 -6.71 24.44
CA HIS A 166 -12.47 -5.74 23.46
C HIS A 166 -11.82 -4.35 23.61
N ALA A 167 -10.92 -4.14 24.57
CA ALA A 167 -10.14 -2.91 24.64
C ALA A 167 -9.19 -2.79 23.44
N ALA A 168 -8.66 -1.58 23.20
CA ALA A 168 -7.75 -1.36 22.07
C ALA A 168 -6.45 -2.18 22.21
N ASP A 169 -5.88 -2.24 23.41
CA ASP A 169 -4.65 -3.00 23.69
C ASP A 169 -4.91 -4.51 23.56
N ASP A 170 -6.01 -5.02 24.11
CA ASP A 170 -6.46 -6.40 23.98
C ASP A 170 -6.60 -6.85 22.52
N PHE A 171 -7.23 -6.00 21.70
CA PHE A 171 -7.40 -6.26 20.28
C PHE A 171 -6.04 -6.37 19.56
N SER A 172 -5.06 -5.54 19.93
CA SER A 172 -3.72 -5.62 19.35
C SER A 172 -2.99 -6.93 19.73
N ILE A 173 -3.21 -7.46 20.93
CA ILE A 173 -2.69 -8.75 21.37
C ILE A 173 -3.36 -9.88 20.57
N GLY A 174 -4.68 -9.81 20.38
CA GLY A 174 -5.41 -10.76 19.54
C GLY A 174 -4.92 -10.77 18.10
N LEU A 175 -4.70 -9.61 17.50
CA LEU A 175 -4.14 -9.51 16.15
C LEU A 175 -2.74 -10.11 16.08
N TRP A 176 -1.89 -9.85 17.08
CA TRP A 176 -0.56 -10.46 17.12
C TRP A 176 -0.66 -11.99 17.25
N SER A 177 -1.54 -12.50 18.10
CA SER A 177 -1.79 -13.94 18.22
C SER A 177 -2.24 -14.55 16.89
N TYR A 178 -3.11 -13.85 16.14
CA TYR A 178 -3.67 -14.36 14.89
C TYR A 178 -2.68 -14.27 13.71
N TYR A 179 -1.94 -13.17 13.58
CA TYR A 179 -1.05 -12.90 12.45
C TYR A 179 0.41 -13.27 12.69
N GLN A 180 0.86 -13.31 13.95
CA GLN A 180 2.27 -13.46 14.34
C GLN A 180 3.20 -12.44 13.64
N ASN A 181 2.67 -11.23 13.37
CA ASN A 181 3.38 -10.20 12.60
C ASN A 181 3.03 -8.80 13.10
N THR A 182 4.00 -8.10 13.69
CA THR A 182 3.83 -6.74 14.23
C THR A 182 3.42 -5.72 13.17
N ARG A 183 3.87 -5.86 11.92
CA ARG A 183 3.45 -4.96 10.82
C ARG A 183 1.97 -5.16 10.52
N ALA A 184 1.48 -6.40 10.50
CA ALA A 184 0.06 -6.69 10.32
C ALA A 184 -0.78 -6.00 11.39
N VAL A 185 -0.38 -6.13 12.67
CA VAL A 185 -1.04 -5.44 13.79
C VAL A 185 -1.06 -3.93 13.56
N GLN A 186 0.08 -3.33 13.23
CA GLN A 186 0.16 -1.89 12.97
C GLN A 186 -0.78 -1.45 11.83
N ARG A 187 -0.82 -2.19 10.71
CA ARG A 187 -1.69 -1.86 9.56
C ARG A 187 -3.15 -1.96 9.92
N VAL A 188 -3.56 -3.06 10.55
CA VAL A 188 -4.96 -3.25 10.97
C VAL A 188 -5.38 -2.16 11.97
N MET A 189 -4.51 -1.79 12.92
CA MET A 189 -4.81 -0.69 13.86
C MET A 189 -4.94 0.67 13.16
N GLN A 190 -4.10 0.96 12.15
CA GLN A 190 -4.22 2.17 11.34
C GLN A 190 -5.53 2.20 10.54
N TYR A 191 -5.92 1.08 9.94
CA TYR A 191 -7.17 0.98 9.17
C TYR A 191 -8.39 1.10 10.09
N ALA A 192 -8.35 0.46 11.27
CA ALA A 192 -9.39 0.57 12.27
C ALA A 192 -9.58 2.02 12.70
N LYS A 193 -8.48 2.75 12.93
CA LYS A 193 -8.52 4.18 13.26
C LYS A 193 -9.18 5.01 12.16
N LEU A 194 -8.90 4.73 10.89
CA LEU A 194 -9.52 5.43 9.75
C LEU A 194 -11.04 5.19 9.73
N TYR A 195 -11.46 3.92 9.80
CA TYR A 195 -12.87 3.57 9.78
C TYR A 195 -13.63 4.10 11.00
N GLU A 196 -13.03 4.07 12.18
CA GLU A 196 -13.59 4.65 13.41
C GLU A 196 -13.75 6.17 13.29
N THR A 197 -12.75 6.86 12.72
CA THR A 197 -12.76 8.33 12.58
C THR A 197 -13.83 8.81 11.60
N PHE A 198 -13.98 8.13 10.46
CA PHE A 198 -14.87 8.61 9.39
C PHE A 198 -16.24 7.93 9.36
N GLY A 199 -16.42 6.80 10.05
CA GLY A 199 -17.70 6.10 10.13
C GLY A 199 -18.19 5.51 8.80
N LYS A 200 -17.34 5.40 7.78
CA LYS A 200 -17.68 4.87 6.44
C LYS A 200 -16.56 4.02 5.86
N LEU A 201 -16.91 3.09 4.96
CA LEU A 201 -15.95 2.21 4.28
C LEU A 201 -15.31 2.88 3.05
N ASP A 202 -16.01 3.80 2.42
CA ASP A 202 -15.54 4.50 1.22
C ASP A 202 -14.59 5.64 1.58
N LEU A 203 -13.30 5.30 1.60
CA LEU A 203 -12.17 6.17 1.95
C LEU A 203 -11.06 6.06 0.89
N PHE A 204 -11.46 5.96 -0.38
CA PHE A 204 -10.55 5.80 -1.52
C PHE A 204 -10.48 7.02 -2.45
N ASP A 205 -11.06 8.15 -2.03
CA ASP A 205 -10.90 9.41 -2.75
C ASP A 205 -9.44 9.88 -2.75
N HIS A 206 -9.07 10.62 -3.79
CA HIS A 206 -7.74 11.18 -3.95
C HIS A 206 -7.75 12.68 -4.27
N ALA A 207 -6.62 13.33 -4.05
CA ALA A 207 -6.39 14.73 -4.42
C ALA A 207 -5.00 14.92 -5.00
N PHE A 208 -4.83 15.93 -5.87
CA PHE A 208 -3.50 16.30 -6.35
C PHE A 208 -2.69 16.97 -5.21
N PRO A 209 -1.40 16.65 -5.00
CA PRO A 209 -0.67 17.10 -3.80
C PRO A 209 -0.41 18.60 -3.74
N LEU A 210 -0.53 19.33 -4.86
CA LEU A 210 -0.46 20.80 -4.89
C LEU A 210 -1.81 21.38 -5.36
N PRO A 211 -2.26 22.56 -4.92
CA PRO A 211 -3.47 23.17 -5.47
C PRO A 211 -3.31 23.39 -6.98
N VAL A 212 -4.23 22.88 -7.81
CA VAL A 212 -4.16 22.94 -9.29
C VAL A 212 -4.18 24.35 -9.90
N GLN A 213 -4.36 25.38 -9.08
CA GLN A 213 -4.29 26.80 -9.46
C GLN A 213 -2.91 27.43 -9.21
N SER A 214 -2.02 26.73 -8.51
CA SER A 214 -0.66 27.19 -8.25
C SER A 214 0.18 27.09 -9.52
N ASP A 215 1.26 27.85 -9.58
CA ASP A 215 2.29 27.66 -10.61
C ASP A 215 3.19 26.48 -10.23
N TYR A 216 3.19 25.43 -11.06
CA TYR A 216 4.03 24.25 -10.88
C TYR A 216 4.35 23.56 -12.21
N SER A 217 5.45 22.81 -12.22
CA SER A 217 5.81 21.92 -13.33
C SER A 217 6.38 20.60 -12.83
N TYR A 218 6.13 19.51 -13.56
CA TYR A 218 6.63 18.18 -13.23
C TYR A 218 6.69 17.31 -14.49
N ARG A 219 7.56 16.29 -14.46
CA ARG A 219 7.75 15.33 -15.56
C ARG A 219 7.96 13.93 -14.96
N SER A 220 7.78 12.88 -15.75
CA SER A 220 8.18 11.54 -15.33
C SER A 220 9.69 11.53 -15.10
N THR A 221 10.06 11.33 -13.84
CA THR A 221 11.45 11.45 -13.35
C THR A 221 11.86 10.24 -12.53
N PHE A 222 10.98 9.24 -12.41
CA PHE A 222 11.22 8.00 -11.69
C PHE A 222 12.36 7.20 -12.34
N GLY A 223 13.20 6.57 -11.52
CA GLY A 223 14.35 5.79 -12.00
C GLY A 223 15.54 6.62 -12.48
N MET A 224 15.41 7.94 -12.65
CA MET A 224 16.54 8.79 -13.03
C MET A 224 17.63 8.83 -11.96
N GLY A 225 18.89 8.98 -12.39
CA GLY A 225 20.03 9.07 -11.48
C GLY A 225 19.98 10.30 -10.58
N ARG A 226 20.33 10.13 -9.30
CA ARG A 226 20.57 11.21 -8.35
C ARG A 226 22.07 11.29 -8.04
N ASN A 227 22.65 12.46 -8.22
CA ASN A 227 24.10 12.67 -8.08
C ASN A 227 24.54 12.98 -6.63
N TRP A 228 23.61 13.41 -5.77
CA TRP A 228 23.92 13.75 -4.38
C TRP A 228 23.73 12.54 -3.45
N GLY A 229 24.79 12.21 -2.68
CA GLY A 229 24.78 11.11 -1.72
C GLY A 229 25.10 9.73 -2.31
N GLY A 230 25.78 9.66 -3.46
CA GLY A 230 26.16 8.42 -4.15
C GLY A 230 25.26 8.06 -5.33
N ARG A 231 25.47 6.89 -5.94
CA ARG A 231 24.59 6.37 -7.01
C ARG A 231 23.26 5.96 -6.41
N ARG A 232 22.23 6.78 -6.59
CA ARG A 232 20.85 6.48 -6.20
C ARG A 232 19.92 6.70 -7.38
N VAL A 233 18.81 5.97 -7.39
CA VAL A 233 17.71 6.20 -8.32
C VAL A 233 16.67 7.11 -7.68
N HIS A 234 15.95 7.86 -8.52
CA HIS A 234 14.86 8.71 -8.07
C HIS A 234 13.59 7.87 -7.88
N GLU A 235 13.20 7.64 -6.64
CA GLU A 235 12.03 6.83 -6.25
C GLU A 235 10.77 7.69 -6.09
N GLY A 236 10.56 8.64 -6.99
CA GLY A 236 9.41 9.55 -6.92
C GLY A 236 9.31 10.46 -8.13
N THR A 237 8.51 11.51 -7.99
CA THR A 237 8.38 12.61 -8.94
C THR A 237 8.57 13.93 -8.21
N ASP A 238 9.36 14.83 -8.81
CA ASP A 238 9.58 16.17 -8.29
C ASP A 238 8.60 17.15 -8.95
N LEU A 239 7.80 17.83 -8.13
CA LEU A 239 6.89 18.89 -8.54
C LEU A 239 7.51 20.23 -8.17
N PHE A 240 8.11 20.91 -9.15
CA PHE A 240 8.72 22.23 -8.97
C PHE A 240 7.63 23.28 -8.82
N ALA A 241 7.70 24.05 -7.75
CA ALA A 241 6.74 25.09 -7.40
C ALA A 241 7.41 26.14 -6.50
N HIS A 242 6.81 27.32 -6.38
CA HIS A 242 7.35 28.35 -5.49
C HIS A 242 7.36 27.93 -4.02
N TYR A 243 8.27 28.52 -3.24
CA TYR A 243 8.24 28.40 -1.78
C TYR A 243 6.87 28.77 -1.22
N GLY A 244 6.41 28.04 -0.21
CA GLY A 244 5.14 28.37 0.44
C GLY A 244 3.90 27.88 -0.30
N VAL A 245 4.01 27.24 -1.47
CA VAL A 245 2.85 26.57 -2.09
C VAL A 245 2.37 25.45 -1.14
N PRO A 246 1.07 25.37 -0.80
CA PRO A 246 0.56 24.32 0.07
C PRO A 246 0.81 22.93 -0.49
N VAL A 247 1.27 22.02 0.36
CA VAL A 247 1.36 20.58 0.08
C VAL A 247 0.21 19.90 0.81
N ARG A 248 -0.57 19.12 0.07
CA ARG A 248 -1.80 18.47 0.53
C ARG A 248 -1.66 16.95 0.55
N SER A 249 -2.39 16.29 1.44
CA SER A 249 -2.53 14.83 1.40
C SER A 249 -3.20 14.41 0.09
N THR A 250 -2.70 13.34 -0.51
CA THR A 250 -3.26 12.78 -1.75
C THR A 250 -4.34 11.75 -1.49
N CYS A 251 -4.52 11.30 -0.24
CA CYS A 251 -5.42 10.21 0.14
C CYS A 251 -5.95 10.42 1.57
N TYR A 252 -6.93 9.60 1.96
CA TYR A 252 -7.18 9.33 3.37
C TYR A 252 -6.03 8.48 3.92
N GLY A 253 -5.57 8.78 5.13
CA GLY A 253 -4.51 7.98 5.71
C GLY A 253 -4.07 8.39 7.11
N VAL A 254 -3.12 7.65 7.65
CA VAL A 254 -2.50 7.91 8.96
C VAL A 254 -1.07 8.40 8.77
N VAL A 255 -0.71 9.49 9.46
CA VAL A 255 0.66 10.02 9.47
C VAL A 255 1.60 9.05 10.19
N GLU A 256 2.44 8.33 9.45
CA GLU A 256 3.38 7.35 9.99
C GLU A 256 4.70 7.96 10.42
N ILE A 257 5.14 9.01 9.73
CA ILE A 257 6.35 9.73 10.08
C ILE A 257 6.16 11.23 9.82
N LYS A 258 6.75 12.03 10.69
CA LYS A 258 6.87 13.48 10.55
C LYS A 258 8.21 13.90 11.12
N GLY A 259 9.02 14.64 10.37
CA GLY A 259 10.29 15.16 10.88
C GLY A 259 11.39 15.28 9.84
N TRP A 260 12.63 15.37 10.31
CA TRP A 260 13.81 15.57 9.47
C TRP A 260 14.45 14.24 9.05
N ASN A 261 14.88 14.13 7.79
CA ASN A 261 15.96 13.23 7.42
C ASN A 261 17.00 13.93 6.52
N LYS A 262 18.21 13.35 6.44
CA LYS A 262 19.34 13.97 5.72
C LYS A 262 19.04 14.23 4.25
N TYR A 263 18.27 13.37 3.58
CA TYR A 263 18.05 13.44 2.13
C TYR A 263 16.80 14.24 1.76
N GLY A 264 15.66 13.93 2.35
CA GLY A 264 14.37 14.58 2.10
C GLY A 264 14.08 15.81 2.96
N GLY A 265 14.97 16.18 3.89
CA GLY A 265 14.76 17.33 4.76
C GLY A 265 13.54 17.14 5.66
N TRP A 266 12.70 18.16 5.77
CA TRP A 266 11.40 18.06 6.42
C TRP A 266 10.45 17.25 5.54
N ARG A 267 9.96 16.14 6.10
CA ARG A 267 9.16 15.15 5.39
C ARG A 267 8.03 14.57 6.23
N ILE A 268 6.94 14.25 5.55
CA ILE A 268 5.78 13.53 6.08
C ILE A 268 5.59 12.23 5.28
N GLY A 269 5.21 11.17 5.98
CA GLY A 269 4.81 9.90 5.39
C GLY A 269 3.41 9.52 5.86
N ILE A 270 2.55 9.11 4.93
CA ILE A 270 1.15 8.74 5.20
C ILE A 270 0.87 7.35 4.68
N ARG A 271 0.16 6.52 5.45
CA ARG A 271 -0.33 5.20 5.03
C ARG A 271 -1.81 5.26 4.68
N ASP A 272 -2.18 4.81 3.49
CA ASP A 272 -3.58 4.66 3.06
C ASP A 272 -4.14 3.24 3.32
N LEU A 273 -5.42 3.03 2.97
CA LEU A 273 -6.08 1.73 3.09
C LEU A 273 -5.64 0.68 2.05
N ASN A 274 -4.97 1.10 0.96
CA ASN A 274 -4.38 0.17 -0.02
C ASN A 274 -2.98 -0.31 0.38
N ASN A 275 -2.55 0.01 1.60
CA ASN A 275 -1.21 -0.22 2.12
C ASN A 275 -0.12 0.53 1.32
N HIS A 276 -0.49 1.62 0.66
CA HIS A 276 0.43 2.53 0.01
C HIS A 276 0.98 3.54 1.01
N TYR A 277 2.29 3.71 0.95
CA TYR A 277 3.02 4.73 1.68
C TYR A 277 3.24 5.94 0.78
N HIS A 278 2.66 7.07 1.15
CA HIS A 278 2.77 8.34 0.45
C HIS A 278 3.83 9.20 1.13
N TYR A 279 4.87 9.57 0.39
CA TYR A 279 6.04 10.27 0.91
C TYR A 279 6.11 11.70 0.36
N TYR A 280 6.14 12.68 1.26
CA TYR A 280 6.20 14.11 0.94
C TYR A 280 7.47 14.69 1.54
N ALA A 281 8.36 15.23 0.73
CA ALA A 281 9.67 15.72 1.18
C ALA A 281 9.99 17.12 0.66
N HIS A 282 11.11 17.64 1.16
CA HIS A 282 11.66 18.97 0.90
C HIS A 282 10.77 20.10 1.41
N LEU A 283 9.90 19.83 2.38
CA LEU A 283 8.98 20.83 2.92
C LEU A 283 9.75 21.97 3.59
N GLN A 284 9.24 23.20 3.53
CA GLN A 284 9.80 24.31 4.32
C GLN A 284 9.39 24.23 5.80
N GLY A 285 8.25 23.58 6.07
CA GLY A 285 7.64 23.40 7.38
C GLY A 285 6.35 22.60 7.28
N PHE A 286 5.79 22.25 8.44
CA PHE A 286 4.55 21.47 8.56
C PHE A 286 3.40 22.35 9.01
N ASP A 287 2.18 21.99 8.60
CA ASP A 287 0.99 22.57 9.19
C ASP A 287 0.97 22.29 10.71
N LYS A 288 0.52 23.28 11.49
CA LYS A 288 0.53 23.21 12.96
C LYS A 288 -0.44 22.16 13.50
N GLY A 289 -1.51 21.87 12.77
CA GLY A 289 -2.54 20.90 13.12
C GLY A 289 -2.20 19.45 12.78
N ILE A 290 -1.04 19.17 12.20
CA ILE A 290 -0.63 17.82 11.79
C ILE A 290 0.39 17.25 12.77
N SER A 291 0.15 16.07 13.31
CA SER A 291 1.03 15.34 14.23
C SER A 291 1.22 13.88 13.80
N LEU A 292 2.21 13.23 14.41
CA LEU A 292 2.46 11.80 14.21
C LEU A 292 1.24 11.00 14.69
N GLY A 293 0.75 10.08 13.87
CA GLY A 293 -0.43 9.26 14.16
C GLY A 293 -1.77 9.91 13.80
N ASP A 294 -1.79 11.16 13.36
CA ASP A 294 -3.05 11.82 12.95
C ASP A 294 -3.65 11.17 11.71
N VAL A 295 -4.98 11.20 11.65
CA VAL A 295 -5.73 10.84 10.46
C VAL A 295 -5.85 12.08 9.58
N VAL A 296 -5.64 11.91 8.27
CA VAL A 296 -5.76 12.97 7.27
C VAL A 296 -6.73 12.62 6.16
N THR A 297 -7.28 13.63 5.50
CA THR A 297 -8.16 13.49 4.33
C THR A 297 -7.49 13.98 3.04
N PRO A 298 -7.93 13.52 1.86
CA PRO A 298 -7.47 14.08 0.58
C PRO A 298 -7.67 15.60 0.55
N GLY A 299 -6.66 16.32 0.08
CA GLY A 299 -6.68 17.78 -0.01
C GLY A 299 -6.37 18.51 1.31
N GLN A 300 -6.28 17.83 2.45
CA GLN A 300 -5.86 18.45 3.71
C GLN A 300 -4.42 18.94 3.63
N THR A 301 -4.16 20.16 4.08
CA THR A 301 -2.81 20.75 4.06
C THR A 301 -1.91 20.05 5.08
N LEU A 302 -0.75 19.57 4.63
CA LEU A 302 0.27 18.90 5.43
C LEU A 302 1.43 19.84 5.80
N GLY A 303 1.65 20.86 4.98
CA GLY A 303 2.76 21.78 5.07
C GLY A 303 2.93 22.55 3.77
N TRP A 304 4.15 22.98 3.49
CA TRP A 304 4.41 23.85 2.33
C TRP A 304 5.69 23.46 1.60
N VAL A 305 5.68 23.68 0.28
CA VAL A 305 6.83 23.48 -0.61
C VAL A 305 8.03 24.28 -0.11
N GLY A 306 9.18 23.64 -0.12
CA GLY A 306 10.45 24.24 0.25
C GLY A 306 11.62 23.66 -0.53
N SER A 307 12.81 23.78 0.06
CA SER A 307 14.07 23.25 -0.48
C SER A 307 14.91 22.60 0.61
N SER A 308 14.24 22.01 1.60
CA SER A 308 14.91 21.46 2.77
C SER A 308 15.54 20.09 2.49
N GLY A 309 16.74 19.86 2.99
CA GLY A 309 17.43 18.57 2.87
C GLY A 309 18.90 18.68 2.52
N TYR A 310 19.49 17.53 2.17
CA TYR A 310 20.90 17.38 1.85
C TYR A 310 21.86 17.98 2.88
N GLY A 311 21.61 17.73 4.17
CA GLY A 311 22.41 18.30 5.25
C GLY A 311 21.93 17.97 6.66
N LYS A 312 22.45 18.74 7.63
CA LYS A 312 22.01 18.72 9.02
C LYS A 312 20.58 19.28 9.14
N PRO A 313 19.83 18.96 10.21
CA PRO A 313 18.50 19.52 10.45
C PRO A 313 18.41 21.03 10.18
N GLY A 314 17.42 21.44 9.40
CA GLY A 314 17.21 22.85 9.00
C GLY A 314 17.96 23.29 7.74
N THR A 315 18.77 22.45 7.10
CA THR A 315 19.44 22.80 5.83
C THR A 315 18.40 23.12 4.74
N GLN A 316 18.49 24.29 4.10
CA GLN A 316 17.61 24.72 3.00
C GLN A 316 18.41 25.43 1.89
N GLY A 317 17.82 25.60 0.71
CA GLY A 317 18.35 26.44 -0.38
C GLY A 317 19.42 25.78 -1.27
N LYS A 318 19.68 24.48 -1.12
CA LYS A 318 20.71 23.77 -1.91
C LYS A 318 20.25 23.37 -3.33
N PHE A 319 18.97 23.52 -3.62
CA PHE A 319 18.32 23.14 -4.86
C PHE A 319 17.04 23.96 -5.04
N PRO A 320 16.50 24.07 -6.26
CA PRO A 320 15.25 24.79 -6.51
C PRO A 320 14.09 24.24 -5.67
N PRO A 321 13.16 25.08 -5.21
CA PRO A 321 12.03 24.62 -4.41
C PRO A 321 11.16 23.63 -5.21
N HIS A 322 10.84 22.51 -4.58
CA HIS A 322 9.97 21.48 -5.14
C HIS A 322 9.40 20.60 -4.03
N LEU A 323 8.26 19.97 -4.33
CA LEU A 323 7.79 18.81 -3.58
C LEU A 323 8.40 17.56 -4.22
N HIS A 324 9.16 16.80 -3.46
CA HIS A 324 9.44 15.42 -3.85
C HIS A 324 8.30 14.53 -3.33
N TYR A 325 7.58 13.90 -4.25
CA TYR A 325 6.49 12.98 -3.95
C TYR A 325 6.87 11.55 -4.35
N GLY A 326 6.91 10.65 -3.38
CA GLY A 326 7.16 9.21 -3.58
C GLY A 326 5.94 8.39 -3.18
N ILE A 327 5.79 7.22 -3.79
CA ILE A 327 4.76 6.26 -3.41
C ILE A 327 5.35 4.85 -3.37
N TYR A 328 5.04 4.11 -2.32
CA TYR A 328 5.61 2.79 -2.08
C TYR A 328 4.50 1.80 -1.73
N ARG A 329 4.56 0.61 -2.29
CA ARG A 329 3.65 -0.49 -1.95
C ARG A 329 4.34 -1.41 -0.94
N ASP A 330 3.64 -1.72 0.15
CA ASP A 330 4.07 -2.75 1.09
C ASP A 330 3.75 -4.14 0.51
N THR A 331 4.75 -5.03 0.50
CA THR A 331 4.62 -6.41 -0.01
C THR A 331 4.41 -7.43 1.11
N GLY A 332 4.34 -6.97 2.37
CA GLY A 332 4.35 -7.79 3.59
C GLY A 332 5.74 -8.01 4.17
N LEU A 333 6.79 -7.90 3.35
CA LEU A 333 8.20 -8.07 3.76
C LEU A 333 9.01 -6.79 3.56
N THR A 334 8.84 -6.15 2.40
CA THR A 334 9.56 -4.94 2.01
C THR A 334 8.61 -3.92 1.40
N GLU A 335 9.05 -2.67 1.34
CA GLU A 335 8.36 -1.63 0.58
C GLU A 335 9.06 -1.44 -0.75
N TRP A 336 8.27 -1.32 -1.81
CA TRP A 336 8.79 -1.08 -3.16
C TRP A 336 8.21 0.20 -3.74
N ALA A 337 9.09 1.10 -4.16
CA ALA A 337 8.74 2.32 -4.87
C ALA A 337 8.20 2.01 -6.27
N PHE A 338 7.17 2.72 -6.70
CA PHE A 338 6.68 2.68 -8.08
C PHE A 338 6.46 4.10 -8.61
N ASP A 339 6.44 4.26 -9.93
CA ASP A 339 6.35 5.58 -10.56
C ASP A 339 5.03 6.28 -10.18
N PRO A 340 5.07 7.41 -9.42
CA PRO A 340 3.87 8.15 -9.06
C PRO A 340 3.33 9.01 -10.21
N TYR A 341 4.10 9.24 -11.28
CA TYR A 341 3.74 10.17 -12.34
C TYR A 341 2.37 9.89 -12.99
N PRO A 342 2.00 8.64 -13.33
CA PRO A 342 0.67 8.35 -13.88
C PRO A 342 -0.48 8.71 -12.92
N LEU A 343 -0.32 8.44 -11.63
CA LEU A 343 -1.31 8.79 -10.60
C LEU A 343 -1.44 10.31 -10.46
N LEU A 344 -0.30 11.02 -10.43
CA LEU A 344 -0.28 12.48 -10.39
C LEU A 344 -1.00 13.11 -11.58
N LYS A 345 -0.78 12.60 -12.80
CA LYS A 345 -1.50 13.05 -14.01
C LYS A 345 -3.01 12.84 -13.89
N HIS A 346 -3.42 11.69 -13.34
CA HIS A 346 -4.82 11.34 -13.16
C HIS A 346 -5.51 12.27 -12.15
N TRP A 347 -4.98 12.37 -10.92
CA TRP A 347 -5.54 13.21 -9.86
C TRP A 347 -5.55 14.71 -10.24
N GLU A 348 -4.53 15.19 -10.96
CA GLU A 348 -4.51 16.56 -11.50
C GLU A 348 -5.69 16.79 -12.46
N ALA A 349 -5.93 15.85 -13.36
CA ALA A 349 -6.99 15.95 -14.36
C ALA A 349 -8.38 15.90 -13.73
N GLU A 350 -8.59 15.02 -12.75
CA GLU A 350 -9.85 14.91 -12.01
C GLU A 350 -10.17 16.20 -11.25
N GLU A 351 -9.21 16.72 -10.47
CA GLU A 351 -9.44 17.94 -9.69
C GLU A 351 -9.74 19.15 -10.59
N ARG A 352 -9.08 19.26 -11.75
CA ARG A 352 -9.39 20.30 -12.75
C ARG A 352 -10.81 20.16 -13.33
N ARG A 353 -11.28 18.93 -13.59
CA ARG A 353 -12.65 18.69 -14.08
C ARG A 353 -13.68 19.08 -13.02
N THR A 354 -13.47 18.67 -11.78
CA THR A 354 -14.38 18.98 -10.66
C THR A 354 -14.51 20.49 -10.46
N LYS A 355 -13.38 21.22 -10.42
CA LYS A 355 -13.42 22.69 -10.34
C LYS A 355 -14.13 23.36 -11.51
N LYS A 356 -14.04 22.81 -12.72
CA LYS A 356 -14.76 23.35 -13.88
C LYS A 356 -16.28 23.18 -13.71
N LYS A 357 -16.73 22.02 -13.21
CA LYS A 357 -18.15 21.74 -12.93
C LYS A 357 -18.72 22.63 -11.82
N THR A 358 -17.95 22.96 -10.78
CA THR A 358 -18.42 23.84 -9.69
C THR A 358 -18.54 25.31 -10.11
N ARG A 359 -17.88 25.72 -11.21
CA ARG A 359 -17.91 27.09 -11.73
C ARG A 359 -18.94 27.32 -12.83
N SER A 360 -19.49 26.25 -13.41
CA SER A 360 -20.62 26.27 -14.36
C SER A 360 -21.92 26.13 -13.60
#